data_AF-A0A5E4YHZ3-F1
#
_entry.id   AF-A0A5E4YHZ3-F1
#
_cell.length_a   1.000
_cell.length_b   1.000
_cell.length_c   1.000
_cell.angle_alpha   90.00
_cell.angle_beta   90.00
_cell.angle_gamma   90.00
#
_symmetry.space_group_name_H-M   'P 1'
#
loop_
_entity.id
_entity.type
_entity.pdbx_description
1 polymer ?
#
loop_
_entity_poly.entity_id
_entity_poly.type
_entity_poly.pdbx_seq_one_letter_code
_entity_poly.pdbx_strand_id
1 'polypeptide(L)'
;MSMTTTLAPPLVIGDEQLELALFLAHAYLEYGQAAKANVMLHALQAAGVGGARVRVLRALALVRLNHAGQALAVLDETALRGELPLGYHLVRAQALALSGRNREAADAYQAFLHAPGSTAAADAGARPLHQRRVTQE
;
A
#
# COMPACT_ATOMS: atom_id res chain seq x y z
N MET A 1 7.57 -42.20 10.62
CA MET A 1 6.84 -41.53 9.52
C MET A 1 7.35 -40.09 9.45
N SER A 2 8.33 -39.82 8.59
CA SER A 2 8.90 -38.49 8.42
C SER A 2 8.10 -37.74 7.36
N MET A 3 7.39 -36.69 7.75
CA MET A 3 6.72 -35.79 6.80
C MET A 3 7.80 -34.95 6.12
N THR A 4 8.12 -35.30 4.88
CA THR A 4 8.83 -34.40 3.96
C THR A 4 7.89 -33.25 3.61
N THR A 5 7.97 -32.17 4.39
CA THR A 5 7.45 -30.87 3.97
C THR A 5 8.23 -30.46 2.73
N THR A 6 7.63 -30.67 1.55
CA THR A 6 8.09 -30.05 0.31
C THR A 6 8.00 -28.54 0.51
N LEU A 7 9.14 -27.91 0.83
CA LEU A 7 9.28 -26.47 0.79
C LEU A 7 9.06 -26.08 -0.67
N ALA A 8 7.90 -25.49 -0.99
CA ALA A 8 7.71 -24.87 -2.29
C ALA A 8 8.92 -23.95 -2.55
N PRO A 9 9.52 -23.97 -3.75
CA PRO A 9 10.65 -23.11 -4.03
C PRO A 9 10.28 -21.67 -3.65
N PRO A 10 11.19 -20.91 -3.01
CA PRO A 10 10.91 -19.53 -2.66
C PRO A 10 10.40 -18.83 -3.91
N LEU A 11 9.27 -18.14 -3.79
CA LEU A 11 8.64 -17.45 -4.90
C LEU A 11 9.64 -16.37 -5.38
N VAL A 12 10.42 -16.68 -6.43
CA VAL A 12 11.32 -15.71 -7.04
C VAL A 12 10.46 -14.78 -7.89
N ILE A 13 9.99 -13.71 -7.27
CA ILE A 13 9.31 -12.61 -7.96
C ILE A 13 10.41 -11.69 -8.48
N GLY A 14 10.62 -11.67 -9.79
CA GLY A 14 11.44 -10.66 -10.43
C GLY A 14 10.76 -9.29 -10.45
N ASP A 15 11.50 -8.25 -10.83
CA ASP A 15 11.02 -6.87 -10.81
C ASP A 15 9.79 -6.65 -11.70
N GLU A 16 9.73 -7.30 -12.87
CA GLU A 16 8.57 -7.24 -13.77
C GLU A 16 7.32 -7.86 -13.13
N GLN A 17 7.46 -9.02 -12.48
CA GLN A 17 6.36 -9.68 -11.79
C GLN A 17 5.90 -8.86 -10.58
N LEU A 18 6.82 -8.20 -9.89
CA LEU A 18 6.49 -7.27 -8.82
C LEU A 18 5.69 -6.07 -9.34
N GLU A 19 6.12 -5.41 -10.41
CA GLU A 19 5.39 -4.29 -10.98
C GLU A 19 4.00 -4.70 -11.48
N LEU A 20 3.86 -5.86 -12.11
CA LEU A 20 2.56 -6.41 -12.48
C LEU A 20 1.67 -6.66 -11.26
N ALA A 21 2.22 -7.23 -10.18
CA ALA A 21 1.48 -7.47 -8.95
C ALA A 21 1.05 -6.15 -8.28
N LEU A 22 1.90 -5.12 -8.29
CA LEU A 22 1.58 -3.79 -7.77
C LEU A 22 0.51 -3.10 -8.61
N PHE A 23 0.55 -3.24 -9.93
CA PHE A 23 -0.49 -2.75 -10.83
C PHE A 23 -1.84 -3.45 -10.55
N LEU A 24 -1.83 -4.78 -10.41
CA LEU A 24 -3.03 -5.55 -10.11
C LEU A 24 -3.60 -5.22 -8.73
N ALA A 25 -2.74 -5.03 -7.72
CA ALA A 25 -3.16 -4.59 -6.40
C ALA A 25 -3.82 -3.20 -6.46
N HIS A 26 -3.27 -2.27 -7.24
CA HIS A 26 -3.89 -0.98 -7.47
C HIS A 26 -5.26 -1.12 -8.14
N ALA A 27 -5.38 -1.95 -9.19
CA ALA A 27 -6.66 -2.21 -9.84
C ALA A 27 -7.69 -2.80 -8.85
N TYR A 28 -7.30 -3.75 -8.00
CA TYR A 28 -8.21 -4.28 -6.98
C TYR A 28 -8.69 -3.21 -5.99
N LEU A 29 -7.84 -2.26 -5.60
CA LEU A 29 -8.24 -1.17 -4.72
C LEU A 29 -9.24 -0.22 -5.41
N GLU A 30 -9.00 0.13 -6.68
CA GLU A 30 -9.89 0.99 -7.47
C GLU A 30 -11.28 0.36 -7.66
N TYR A 31 -11.34 -0.96 -7.88
CA TYR A 31 -12.60 -1.69 -8.07
C TYR A 31 -13.23 -2.22 -6.77
N GLY A 32 -12.85 -1.69 -5.60
CA GLY A 32 -13.45 -2.05 -4.31
C GLY A 32 -13.12 -3.45 -3.80
N GLN A 33 -12.19 -4.16 -4.44
CA GLN A 33 -11.75 -5.51 -4.09
C GLN A 33 -10.58 -5.50 -3.10
N ALA A 34 -10.69 -4.67 -2.04
CA ALA A 34 -9.62 -4.45 -1.07
C ALA A 34 -9.15 -5.74 -0.36
N ALA A 35 -10.04 -6.72 -0.18
CA ALA A 35 -9.68 -8.03 0.39
C ALA A 35 -8.65 -8.77 -0.47
N LYS A 36 -8.84 -8.78 -1.80
CA LYS A 36 -7.90 -9.43 -2.74
C LYS A 36 -6.56 -8.71 -2.76
N ALA A 37 -6.58 -7.38 -2.79
CA ALA A 37 -5.37 -6.57 -2.69
C ALA A 37 -4.60 -6.89 -1.41
N ASN A 38 -5.27 -6.92 -0.25
CA ASN A 38 -4.63 -7.21 1.04
C ASN A 38 -3.98 -8.60 1.06
N VAL A 39 -4.67 -9.65 0.58
CA VAL A 39 -4.11 -11.02 0.54
C VAL A 39 -2.85 -11.08 -0.32
N MET A 40 -2.89 -10.52 -1.52
CA MET A 40 -1.76 -10.51 -2.44
C MET A 40 -0.57 -9.72 -1.87
N LEU A 41 -0.81 -8.51 -1.37
CA LEU A 41 0.23 -7.66 -0.81
C LEU A 41 0.81 -8.23 0.48
N HIS A 42 0.00 -8.93 1.28
CA HIS A 42 0.51 -9.68 2.43
C HIS A 42 1.44 -10.81 2.01
N ALA A 43 1.11 -11.55 0.94
CA ALA A 43 1.98 -12.60 0.41
C ALA A 43 3.32 -12.03 -0.10
N LEU A 44 3.30 -10.90 -0.82
CA LEU A 44 4.53 -10.21 -1.26
C LEU A 44 5.37 -9.73 -0.07
N GLN A 45 4.73 -9.14 0.95
CA GLN A 45 5.41 -8.72 2.16
C GLN A 45 6.05 -9.91 2.90
N ALA A 46 5.33 -11.03 3.02
CA ALA A 46 5.83 -12.25 3.68
C ALA A 46 6.99 -12.90 2.89
N ALA A 47 6.98 -12.77 1.56
CA ALA A 47 8.09 -13.17 0.71
C ALA A 47 9.29 -12.20 0.76
N GLY A 48 9.18 -11.07 1.47
CA GLY A 48 10.24 -10.07 1.57
C GLY A 48 10.40 -9.20 0.32
N VAL A 49 9.40 -9.18 -0.57
CA VAL A 49 9.47 -8.50 -1.87
C VAL A 49 8.80 -7.12 -1.81
N GLY A 50 9.39 -6.13 -2.49
CA GLY A 50 8.77 -4.82 -2.77
C GLY A 50 8.75 -3.80 -1.62
N GLY A 51 9.42 -4.09 -0.49
CA GLY A 51 9.77 -3.12 0.55
C GLY A 51 8.59 -2.30 1.08
N ALA A 52 8.81 -1.02 1.38
CA ALA A 52 7.77 -0.14 1.92
C ALA A 52 6.61 0.13 0.96
N ARG A 53 6.81 0.08 -0.37
CA ARG A 53 5.73 0.30 -1.33
C ARG A 53 4.62 -0.74 -1.16
N VAL A 54 5.01 -2.02 -1.03
CA VAL A 54 4.07 -3.12 -0.73
C VAL A 54 3.38 -2.91 0.62
N ARG A 55 4.13 -2.55 1.67
CA ARG A 55 3.57 -2.33 3.01
C ARG A 55 2.54 -1.19 3.04
N VAL A 56 2.82 -0.06 2.37
CA VAL A 56 1.89 1.08 2.30
C VAL A 56 0.62 0.75 1.51
N LEU A 57 0.74 0.05 0.37
CA LEU A 57 -0.45 -0.40 -0.37
C LEU A 57 -1.27 -1.41 0.45
N ARG A 58 -0.62 -2.28 1.24
CA ARG A 58 -1.33 -3.21 2.13
C ARG A 58 -2.07 -2.45 3.22
N ALA A 59 -1.44 -1.44 3.83
CA ALA A 59 -2.09 -0.59 4.81
C ALA A 59 -3.31 0.13 4.22
N LEU A 60 -3.22 0.60 2.97
CA LEU A 60 -4.37 1.18 2.26
C LEU A 60 -5.50 0.17 2.06
N ALA A 61 -5.18 -1.08 1.68
CA ALA A 61 -6.16 -2.15 1.59
C ALA A 61 -6.86 -2.40 2.93
N LEU A 62 -6.11 -2.41 4.03
CA LEU A 62 -6.65 -2.55 5.40
C LEU A 62 -7.54 -1.38 5.81
N VAL A 63 -7.19 -0.14 5.44
CA VAL A 63 -8.07 1.03 5.63
C VAL A 63 -9.40 0.84 4.89
N ARG A 64 -9.36 0.39 3.64
CA ARG A 64 -10.58 0.13 2.83
C ARG A 64 -11.44 -1.01 3.39
N LEU A 65 -10.83 -1.92 4.15
CA LEU A 65 -11.51 -2.99 4.88
C LEU A 65 -11.99 -2.57 6.28
N ASN A 66 -11.83 -1.30 6.66
CA ASN A 66 -12.13 -0.78 7.99
C ASN A 66 -11.27 -1.40 9.13
N HIS A 67 -10.07 -1.88 8.81
CA HIS A 67 -9.15 -2.52 9.75
C HIS A 67 -8.05 -1.54 10.22
N ALA A 68 -8.45 -0.43 10.85
CA ALA A 68 -7.56 0.68 11.23
C ALA A 68 -6.33 0.24 12.05
N GLY A 69 -6.52 -0.60 13.07
CA GLY A 69 -5.43 -1.06 13.94
C GLY A 69 -4.35 -1.85 13.18
N GLN A 70 -4.75 -2.74 12.28
CA GLN A 70 -3.82 -3.50 11.45
C GLN A 70 -3.09 -2.59 10.44
N ALA A 71 -3.79 -1.61 9.86
CA ALA A 71 -3.18 -0.64 8.97
C ALA A 71 -2.08 0.16 9.68
N LEU A 72 -2.35 0.65 10.90
CA LEU A 72 -1.37 1.38 11.70
C LEU A 72 -0.16 0.53 12.07
N ALA A 73 -0.35 -0.73 12.45
CA ALA A 73 0.75 -1.63 12.77
C ALA A 73 1.71 -1.83 11.57
N VAL A 74 1.17 -2.03 10.36
CA VAL A 74 1.98 -2.16 9.13
C VAL A 74 2.75 -0.87 8.83
N LEU A 75 2.14 0.29 9.07
CA LEU A 75 2.79 1.59 8.88
C LEU A 75 3.87 1.85 9.93
N ASP A 76 3.64 1.48 11.19
CA ASP A 76 4.64 1.63 12.24
C ASP A 76 5.87 0.75 11.95
N GLU A 77 5.69 -0.50 11.49
CA GLU A 77 6.79 -1.34 11.00
C GLU A 77 7.54 -0.70 9.82
N THR A 78 6.82 -0.01 8.94
CA THR A 78 7.39 0.67 7.78
C THR A 78 8.26 1.86 8.21
N ALA A 79 7.79 2.66 9.17
CA ALA A 79 8.54 3.78 9.74
C ALA A 79 9.76 3.33 10.53
N LEU A 80 9.67 2.24 11.30
CA LEU A 80 10.80 1.67 12.03
C LEU A 80 11.95 1.23 11.11
N ARG A 81 11.63 0.89 9.86
CA ARG A 81 12.63 0.54 8.82
C ARG A 81 13.23 1.77 8.11
N GLY A 82 12.76 2.98 8.43
CA GLY A 82 13.22 4.23 7.82
C GLY A 82 12.73 4.46 6.39
N GLU A 83 11.78 3.66 5.91
CA GLU A 83 11.30 3.72 4.53
C GLU A 83 9.95 4.45 4.48
N LEU A 84 9.92 5.73 4.10
CA LEU A 84 8.68 6.53 4.04
C LEU A 84 8.34 6.92 2.60
N PRO A 85 7.71 6.02 1.81
CA PRO A 85 7.37 6.31 0.42
C PRO A 85 6.26 7.36 0.29
N LEU A 86 6.18 7.98 -0.89
CA LEU A 86 5.14 8.94 -1.24
C LEU A 86 3.75 8.28 -1.11
N GLY A 87 2.99 8.70 -0.10
CA GLY A 87 1.69 8.12 0.28
C GLY A 87 1.64 7.54 1.69
N TYR A 88 2.78 7.29 2.34
CA TYR A 88 2.82 6.81 3.74
C TYR A 88 1.97 7.68 4.68
N HIS A 89 2.24 8.99 4.68
CA HIS A 89 1.56 9.94 5.57
C HIS A 89 0.06 10.07 5.27
N LEU A 90 -0.34 9.96 4.00
CA LEU A 90 -1.75 9.98 3.61
C LEU A 90 -2.50 8.75 4.14
N VAL A 91 -1.94 7.55 3.94
CA VAL A 91 -2.56 6.31 4.42
C VAL A 91 -2.59 6.26 5.96
N ARG A 92 -1.54 6.79 6.62
CA ARG A 92 -1.53 6.96 8.08
C ARG A 92 -2.64 7.88 8.56
N ALA A 93 -2.82 9.04 7.90
CA ALA A 93 -3.90 9.96 8.22
C ALA A 93 -5.28 9.30 8.11
N GLN A 94 -5.52 8.53 7.04
CA GLN A 94 -6.77 7.80 6.84
C GLN A 94 -7.01 6.75 7.94
N ALA A 95 -5.99 5.97 8.30
CA ALA A 95 -6.10 4.97 9.36
C ALA A 95 -6.36 5.60 10.74
N LEU A 96 -5.70 6.74 11.04
CA LEU A 96 -5.91 7.48 12.27
C LEU A 96 -7.33 8.05 12.37
N ALA A 97 -7.83 8.67 11.30
CA ALA A 97 -9.19 9.18 11.22
C ALA A 97 -10.23 8.07 11.43
N LEU A 98 -10.02 6.91 10.79
CA LEU A 98 -10.87 5.74 10.93
C LEU A 98 -10.93 5.20 12.37
N SER A 99 -9.83 5.33 13.12
CA SER A 99 -9.75 4.97 14.53
C SER A 99 -10.22 6.07 15.50
N GLY A 100 -10.73 7.19 15.00
CA GLY A 100 -11.19 8.34 15.81
C GLY A 100 -10.06 9.25 16.33
N ARG A 101 -8.80 9.01 15.94
CA ARG A 101 -7.62 9.79 16.35
C ARG A 101 -7.45 11.03 15.47
N ASN A 102 -8.47 11.88 15.45
CA ASN A 102 -8.62 12.96 14.47
C ASN A 102 -7.50 14.01 14.51
N ARG A 103 -6.96 14.33 15.69
CA ARG A 103 -5.85 15.29 15.81
C ARG A 103 -4.59 14.77 15.11
N GLU A 104 -4.20 13.53 15.41
CA GLU A 104 -3.05 12.90 14.79
C GLU A 104 -3.25 12.65 13.29
N ALA A 105 -4.50 12.39 12.88
CA ALA A 105 -4.84 12.30 11.47
C ALA A 105 -4.58 13.61 10.72
N ALA A 106 -4.94 14.75 11.33
CA ALA A 106 -4.66 16.07 10.77
C ALA A 106 -3.15 16.32 10.66
N ASP A 107 -2.38 16.01 11.70
CA ASP A 107 -0.92 16.16 11.69
C ASP A 107 -0.27 15.30 10.59
N ALA A 108 -0.69 14.04 10.45
CA ALA A 108 -0.20 13.15 9.39
C ALA A 108 -0.60 13.65 7.99
N TYR A 109 -1.80 14.20 7.82
CA TYR A 109 -2.23 14.77 6.55
C TYR A 109 -1.42 16.02 6.17
N GLN A 110 -1.12 16.89 7.14
CA GLN A 110 -0.23 18.03 6.91
C GLN A 110 1.17 17.56 6.49
N ALA A 111 1.72 16.54 7.14
CA ALA A 111 3.00 15.95 6.74
C ALA A 111 2.98 15.43 5.29
N PHE A 112 1.85 14.86 4.83
CA PHE A 112 1.67 14.49 3.43
C PHE A 112 1.66 15.70 2.50
N LEU A 113 0.94 16.78 2.83
CA LEU A 113 0.89 18.00 2.00
C LEU A 113 2.26 18.67 1.85
N HIS A 114 3.09 18.61 2.89
CA HIS A 114 4.45 19.16 2.87
C HIS A 114 5.49 18.23 2.24
N ALA A 115 5.13 17.00 1.88
CA ALA A 115 6.05 16.06 1.25
C ALA A 115 6.34 16.42 -0.22
N PRO A 116 7.60 16.41 -0.67
CA PRO A 116 7.94 16.58 -2.08
C PRO A 116 7.19 15.57 -2.96
N GLY A 117 6.51 16.04 -4.01
CA GLY A 117 5.73 15.20 -4.94
C GLY A 117 4.27 14.94 -4.55
N SER A 118 3.82 15.43 -3.39
CA SER A 118 2.43 15.31 -2.92
C SER A 118 1.39 15.98 -3.84
N THR A 119 1.70 17.18 -4.35
CA THR A 119 0.83 17.93 -5.26
C THR A 119 0.59 17.22 -6.59
N ALA A 120 1.63 16.61 -7.18
CA ALA A 120 1.50 15.83 -8.41
C ALA A 120 0.71 14.51 -8.21
N ALA A 121 0.82 13.89 -7.03
CA ALA A 121 0.12 12.65 -6.71
C ALA A 121 -1.38 12.87 -6.43
N ALA A 122 -1.75 13.98 -5.80
CA ALA A 122 -3.15 14.36 -5.56
C ALA A 122 -3.92 14.54 -6.87
N ASP A 123 -3.31 15.22 -7.85
CA ASP A 123 -3.91 15.44 -9.18
C ASP A 123 -4.04 14.15 -10.00
N ALA A 124 -3.07 13.23 -9.86
CA ALA A 124 -3.09 11.95 -10.56
C ALA A 124 -4.17 11.00 -10.01
N GLY A 125 -4.43 11.00 -8.70
CA GLY A 125 -5.44 10.16 -8.04
C GLY A 125 -6.89 10.58 -8.33
N ALA A 126 -7.13 11.85 -8.67
CA ALA A 126 -8.45 12.36 -9.02
C ALA A 126 -8.93 11.93 -10.42
N ARG A 127 -8.04 11.42 -11.27
CA ARG A 127 -8.36 10.99 -12.64
C ARG A 127 -8.58 9.47 -12.71
N PRO A 128 -9.78 9.01 -13.09
CA PRO A 128 -10.04 7.60 -13.36
C PRO A 128 -9.06 7.03 -14.41
N LEU A 129 -8.65 5.78 -14.26
CA LEU A 129 -7.71 5.11 -15.19
C LEU A 129 -8.16 5.16 -16.67
N HIS A 130 -9.46 5.19 -16.94
CA HIS A 130 -10.00 5.31 -18.30
C HIS A 130 -9.86 6.72 -18.92
N GLN A 131 -9.46 7.73 -18.13
CA GLN A 131 -9.28 9.12 -18.57
C GLN A 131 -7.81 9.56 -18.59
N ARG A 132 -6.88 8.70 -18.17
CA ARG A 132 -5.44 8.95 -18.38
C ARG A 132 -5.12 8.67 -19.85
N ARG A 133 -5.46 9.63 -20.73
CA ARG A 133 -4.97 9.62 -22.11
C ARG A 133 -3.45 9.53 -22.05
N VAL A 134 -2.92 8.47 -22.65
CA VAL A 134 -1.50 8.37 -22.96
C VAL A 134 -1.25 9.41 -24.06
N THR A 135 -0.83 10.61 -23.67
CA THR A 135 -0.14 11.50 -24.59
C THR A 135 1.27 10.94 -24.74
N GLN A 136 1.44 10.01 -25.68
CA GLN A 136 2.75 9.79 -26.29
C GLN A 136 2.90 10.87 -27.35
N GLU A 137 3.88 11.75 -27.16
CA GLU A 137 4.62 12.32 -28.27
C GLU A 137 5.93 11.54 -28.42
#